data_AF-A0A370GZJ9-F1
#
_entry.id   AF-A0A370GZJ9-F1
#
_cell.length_a   1.000
_cell.length_b   1.000
_cell.length_c   1.000
_cell.angle_alpha   90.00
_cell.angle_beta   90.00
_cell.angle_gamma   90.00
#
_symmetry.space_group_name_H-M   'P 1'
#
loop_
_entity.id
_entity.type
_entity.pdbx_description
1 polymer ?
#
loop_
_entity_poly.entity_id
_entity_poly.type
_entity_poly.pdbx_seq_one_letter_code
_entity_poly.pdbx_strand_id
1 'polypeptide(L)'
;MTSFKDRHGTPEPDDTGEPFVYHGEELTEERAEEIAKASLWEIRRQNLVPGRKSLSGGGKHSPVVQFRVPEELRERLDARAAAEGVTPSKLARIALEQYLAC
;
A
#
# COMPACT_ATOMS: atom_id res chain seq x y z
N MET A 1 -13.28 -19.52 -17.17
CA MET A 1 -12.08 -19.55 -16.30
C MET A 1 -12.45 -20.31 -15.04
N THR A 2 -11.86 -21.47 -14.82
CA THR A 2 -12.09 -22.32 -13.64
C THR A 2 -11.55 -21.62 -12.39
N SER A 3 -12.34 -21.51 -11.33
CA SER A 3 -11.99 -20.81 -10.09
C SER A 3 -10.86 -21.53 -9.35
N PHE A 4 -10.11 -20.81 -8.51
CA PHE A 4 -9.13 -21.41 -7.60
C PHE A 4 -9.76 -22.50 -6.73
N LYS A 5 -11.01 -22.28 -6.29
CA LYS A 5 -11.80 -23.27 -5.54
C LYS A 5 -12.11 -24.53 -6.35
N ASP A 6 -12.37 -24.39 -7.65
CA ASP A 6 -12.64 -25.53 -8.53
C ASP A 6 -11.39 -26.39 -8.78
N ARG A 7 -10.18 -25.82 -8.61
CA ARG A 7 -8.91 -26.52 -8.81
C ARG A 7 -8.34 -27.16 -7.54
N HIS A 8 -8.65 -26.62 -6.36
CA HIS A 8 -7.98 -27.01 -5.12
C HIS A 8 -8.93 -27.46 -4.00
N GLY A 9 -10.26 -27.37 -4.20
CA GLY A 9 -11.22 -27.64 -3.15
C GLY A 9 -11.19 -26.59 -2.03
N THR A 10 -12.13 -26.68 -1.10
CA THR A 10 -12.05 -25.94 0.16
C THR A 10 -11.26 -26.82 1.12
N PRO A 11 -10.11 -26.36 1.67
CA PRO A 11 -9.43 -27.13 2.70
C PRO A 11 -10.35 -27.31 3.90
N GLU A 12 -10.50 -28.55 4.36
CA GLU A 12 -11.20 -28.84 5.61
C GLU A 12 -10.37 -28.31 6.78
N PRO A 13 -11.00 -27.65 7.77
CA PRO A 13 -10.30 -27.23 8.96
C PRO A 13 -9.80 -28.47 9.71
N ASP A 14 -8.54 -28.44 10.12
CA ASP A 14 -7.93 -29.47 10.95
C ASP A 14 -8.49 -29.37 12.37
N ASP A 15 -9.35 -30.32 12.77
CA ASP A 15 -9.95 -30.41 14.10
C ASP A 15 -9.30 -31.51 14.96
N THR A 16 -8.18 -32.07 14.51
CA THR A 16 -7.49 -33.22 15.13
C THR A 16 -7.02 -32.92 16.56
N GLY A 17 -7.08 -31.66 17.00
CA GLY A 17 -6.70 -31.22 18.36
C GLY A 17 -5.19 -31.19 18.58
N GLU A 18 -4.40 -31.39 17.52
CA GLU A 18 -2.96 -31.28 17.53
C GLU A 18 -2.53 -29.80 17.62
N PRO A 19 -1.49 -29.48 18.41
CA PRO A 19 -1.02 -28.11 18.52
C PRO A 19 -0.43 -27.64 17.19
N PHE A 20 -0.88 -26.47 16.72
CA PHE A 20 -0.34 -25.85 15.53
C PHE A 20 1.04 -25.27 15.82
N VAL A 21 2.07 -25.71 15.12
CA VAL A 21 3.46 -25.23 15.33
C VAL A 21 3.82 -24.19 14.27
N TYR A 22 4.19 -22.99 14.71
CA TYR A 22 4.64 -21.89 13.87
C TYR A 22 6.09 -21.51 14.22
N HIS A 23 6.98 -21.53 13.23
CA HIS A 23 8.43 -21.31 13.42
C HIS A 23 9.10 -22.19 14.50
N GLY A 24 8.59 -23.42 14.69
CA GLY A 24 9.15 -24.39 15.65
C GLY A 24 8.64 -24.23 17.08
N GLU A 25 7.72 -23.30 17.33
CA GLU A 25 7.04 -23.12 18.62
C GLU A 25 5.53 -23.36 18.45
N GLU A 26 4.86 -23.85 19.49
CA GLU A 26 3.40 -23.97 19.49
C GLU A 26 2.75 -22.59 19.41
N LEU A 27 1.82 -22.43 18.47
CA LEU A 27 1.06 -21.21 18.27
C LEU A 27 -0.15 -21.22 19.22
N THR A 28 0.07 -20.76 20.43
CA THR A 28 -1.00 -20.48 21.39
C THR A 28 -1.70 -19.15 21.05
N GLU A 29 -2.89 -18.93 21.60
CA GLU A 29 -3.62 -17.66 21.44
C GLU A 29 -2.78 -16.46 21.93
N GLU A 30 -2.11 -16.62 23.07
CA GLU A 30 -1.20 -15.61 23.63
C GLU A 30 -0.05 -15.30 22.67
N ARG A 31 0.56 -16.33 22.06
CA ARG A 31 1.64 -16.16 21.09
C ARG A 31 1.16 -15.52 19.78
N ALA A 32 -0.05 -15.89 19.32
CA ALA A 32 -0.66 -15.27 18.15
C ALA A 32 -0.87 -13.76 18.37
N GLU A 33 -1.33 -13.36 19.56
CA GLU A 33 -1.44 -11.94 19.93
C GLU A 33 -0.10 -11.23 19.95
N GLU A 34 0.95 -11.85 20.49
CA GLU A 34 2.31 -11.29 20.50
C GLU A 34 2.83 -11.05 19.08
N ILE A 35 2.69 -12.04 18.20
CA ILE A 35 3.11 -11.96 16.80
C ILE A 35 2.35 -10.84 16.09
N ALA A 36 1.04 -10.73 16.32
CA ALA A 36 0.21 -9.66 15.75
C ALA A 36 0.67 -8.26 16.25
N LYS A 37 0.91 -8.11 17.56
CA LYS A 37 1.39 -6.86 18.16
C LYS A 37 2.77 -6.46 17.62
N ALA A 38 3.70 -7.41 17.53
CA ALA A 38 5.04 -7.19 17.00
C ALA A 38 4.99 -6.78 15.52
N SER A 39 4.20 -7.48 14.70
CA SER A 39 4.02 -7.16 13.28
C SER A 39 3.46 -5.75 13.07
N LEU A 40 2.43 -5.36 13.84
CA LEU A 40 1.87 -4.01 13.78
C LEU A 40 2.87 -2.93 14.21
N TRP A 41 3.71 -3.23 15.22
CA TRP A 41 4.73 -2.31 15.69
C TRP A 41 5.83 -2.10 14.64
N GLU A 42 6.27 -3.17 13.97
CA GLU A 42 7.22 -3.11 12.86
C GLU A 42 6.66 -2.30 11.67
N ILE A 43 5.41 -2.55 11.26
CA ILE A 43 4.74 -1.80 10.19
C ILE A 43 4.71 -0.30 10.52
N ARG A 44 4.37 0.06 11.76
CA ARG A 44 4.37 1.45 12.23
C ARG A 44 5.77 2.06 12.22
N ARG A 45 6.79 1.34 12.74
CA ARG A 45 8.18 1.79 12.78
C ARG A 45 8.77 2.00 11.39
N GLN A 46 8.40 1.15 10.44
CA GLN A 46 8.82 1.25 9.05
C GLN A 46 8.02 2.30 8.25
N ASN A 47 7.09 3.03 8.89
CA ASN A 47 6.19 3.99 8.23
C ASN A 47 5.40 3.36 7.06
N LEU A 48 5.12 2.07 7.12
CA LEU A 48 4.35 1.32 6.13
C LEU A 48 2.85 1.41 6.45
N VAL A 49 2.37 2.61 6.78
CA VAL A 49 0.92 2.85 6.94
C VAL A 49 0.29 2.75 5.54
N PRO A 50 -0.76 1.93 5.36
CA PRO A 50 -1.49 1.88 4.10
C PRO A 50 -2.02 3.27 3.72
N GLY A 51 -1.58 3.78 2.57
CA GLY A 51 -1.88 5.13 2.10
C GLY A 51 -0.62 5.98 1.95
N ARG A 52 -0.48 6.70 0.82
CA ARG A 52 0.66 7.60 0.63
C ARG A 52 0.68 8.65 1.74
N LYS A 53 1.88 8.97 2.25
CA LYS A 53 2.08 10.03 3.25
C LYS A 53 1.40 11.32 2.80
N SER A 54 0.71 11.98 3.73
CA SER A 54 0.20 13.34 3.49
C SER A 54 1.37 14.29 3.21
N LEU A 55 1.18 15.16 2.22
CA LEU A 55 2.08 16.27 1.89
C LEU A 55 1.97 17.45 2.89
N SER A 56 0.95 17.48 3.76
CA SER A 56 0.71 18.58 4.71
C SER A 56 1.38 18.41 6.07
N GLY A 57 1.93 17.23 6.36
CA GLY A 57 2.39 16.88 7.71
C GLY A 57 1.27 16.86 8.78
N GLY A 58 1.60 16.41 9.99
CA GLY A 58 0.75 16.56 11.19
C GLY A 58 -0.63 15.91 11.12
N GLY A 59 -0.82 14.85 10.33
CA GLY A 59 -2.12 14.15 10.21
C GLY A 59 -3.20 14.93 9.44
N LYS A 60 -2.87 16.08 8.84
CA LYS A 60 -3.81 16.86 8.04
C LYS A 60 -3.85 16.35 6.60
N HIS A 61 -5.00 16.42 5.93
CA HIS A 61 -5.11 16.11 4.50
C HIS A 61 -4.33 17.11 3.64
N SER A 62 -3.79 16.62 2.53
CA SER A 62 -3.16 17.45 1.49
C SER A 62 -4.21 18.25 0.72
N PRO A 63 -4.03 19.57 0.55
CA PRO A 63 -4.84 20.32 -0.41
C PRO A 63 -4.74 19.70 -1.80
N VAL A 64 -5.86 19.62 -2.50
CA VAL A 64 -5.95 19.05 -3.84
C VAL A 64 -6.29 20.15 -4.82
N VAL A 65 -5.53 20.24 -5.91
CA VAL A 65 -5.85 21.11 -7.04
C VAL A 65 -6.24 20.22 -8.22
N GLN A 66 -7.40 20.50 -8.82
CA GLN A 66 -7.93 19.77 -9.98
C GLN A 66 -8.01 20.71 -11.17
N PHE A 67 -7.60 20.22 -12.34
CA PHE A 67 -7.62 20.98 -13.59
C PHE A 67 -8.20 20.12 -14.70
N ARG A 68 -8.87 20.77 -15.67
CA ARG A 68 -9.19 20.14 -16.96
C ARG A 68 -8.03 20.40 -17.91
N VAL A 69 -7.65 19.38 -18.65
CA VAL A 69 -6.56 19.45 -19.64
C VAL A 69 -7.03 18.80 -20.94
N PRO A 70 -6.47 19.22 -22.10
CA PRO A 70 -6.63 18.46 -23.34
C PRO A 70 -6.12 17.02 -23.18
N GLU A 71 -6.72 16.09 -23.91
CA GLU A 71 -6.36 14.66 -23.89
C GLU A 71 -4.88 14.45 -24.21
N GLU A 72 -4.37 15.09 -25.26
CA GLU A 72 -2.95 15.02 -25.65
C GLU A 72 -2.02 15.44 -24.50
N LEU A 73 -2.39 16.46 -23.72
CA LEU A 73 -1.56 16.90 -22.59
C LEU A 73 -1.54 15.87 -21.47
N ARG A 74 -2.67 15.18 -21.24
CA ARG A 74 -2.75 14.09 -20.27
C ARG A 74 -1.87 12.91 -20.69
N GLU A 75 -1.93 12.51 -21.96
CA GLU A 75 -1.10 11.43 -22.49
C GLU A 75 0.40 11.75 -22.36
N ARG A 76 0.79 12.98 -22.70
CA ARG A 76 2.17 13.45 -22.57
C ARG A 76 2.65 13.44 -21.11
N LEU A 77 1.79 13.84 -20.17
CA LEU A 77 2.09 13.77 -18.74
C LEU A 77 2.33 12.32 -18.30
N ASP A 78 1.47 11.40 -18.70
CA ASP A 78 1.56 9.99 -18.32
C ASP A 78 2.83 9.33 -18.92
N ALA A 79 3.11 9.58 -20.20
CA ALA A 79 4.32 9.09 -20.87
C ALA A 79 5.59 9.63 -20.22
N ARG A 80 5.63 10.93 -19.89
CA ARG A 80 6.80 11.55 -19.25
C ARG A 80 7.00 11.04 -17.83
N ALA A 81 5.92 10.90 -17.06
CA ALA A 81 5.98 10.37 -15.71
C ALA A 81 6.50 8.91 -15.70
N ALA A 82 6.05 8.10 -16.65
CA ALA A 82 6.54 6.73 -16.83
C ALA A 82 8.04 6.69 -17.18
N ALA A 83 8.49 7.54 -18.12
CA ALA A 83 9.90 7.64 -18.48
C ALA A 83 10.81 8.05 -17.32
N GLU A 84 10.30 8.89 -16.41
CA GLU A 84 11.03 9.35 -15.21
C GLU A 84 10.83 8.44 -13.99
N GLY A 85 10.05 7.37 -14.10
CA GLY A 85 9.76 6.46 -12.98
C GLY A 85 9.01 7.11 -11.82
N VAL A 86 8.23 8.16 -12.09
CA VAL A 86 7.43 8.90 -11.10
C VAL A 86 5.94 8.82 -11.42
N THR A 87 5.09 9.22 -10.48
CA THR A 87 3.65 9.32 -10.75
C THR A 87 3.30 10.65 -11.41
N PRO A 88 2.22 10.71 -12.24
CA PRO A 88 1.75 11.95 -12.85
C PRO A 88 1.56 13.09 -11.84
N SER A 89 0.99 12.80 -10.66
CA SER A 89 0.81 13.81 -9.60
C SER A 89 2.13 14.32 -9.01
N LYS A 90 3.19 13.50 -9.01
CA LYS A 90 4.52 13.93 -8.54
C LYS A 90 5.15 14.85 -9.58
N LEU A 91 5.07 14.48 -10.86
CA LEU A 91 5.58 15.30 -11.96
C LEU A 91 4.85 16.64 -12.05
N ALA A 92 3.51 16.63 -11.96
CA ALA A 92 2.70 17.84 -11.96
C ALA A 92 3.04 18.77 -10.79
N ARG A 93 3.28 18.21 -9.59
CA ARG A 93 3.72 18.99 -8.43
C ARG A 93 5.09 19.62 -8.65
N ILE A 94 6.07 18.88 -9.18
CA ILE A 94 7.40 19.43 -9.49
C ILE A 94 7.29 20.59 -10.49
N ALA A 95 6.50 20.42 -11.56
CA ALA A 95 6.29 21.47 -12.55
C ALA A 95 5.65 22.72 -11.93
N LEU A 96 4.65 22.54 -11.05
CA LEU A 96 4.00 23.64 -10.34
C LEU A 96 4.94 24.34 -9.36
N GLU A 97 5.73 23.59 -8.58
CA GLU A 97 6.75 24.13 -7.67
C GLU A 97 7.78 24.95 -8.45
N GLN A 98 8.30 24.42 -9.56
CA GLN A 98 9.26 25.11 -10.43
C GLN A 98 8.68 26.38 -11.05
N TYR A 99 7.43 26.33 -11.53
CA TYR A 99 6.77 27.49 -12.12
C TYR A 99 6.55 28.63 -11.11
N LEU A 100 6.32 28.30 -9.83
CA LEU A 100 6.08 29.27 -8.76
C LEU A 100 7.34 29.75 -8.05
N ALA A 101 8.50 29.15 -8.31
CA ALA A 101 9.76 29.43 -7.62
C ALA A 101 10.48 30.73 -8.09
N CYS A 102 9.71 31.76 -8.46
CA CYS A 102 10.20 33.06 -8.91
C CYS A 102 11.33 33.64 -8.05
#